data_AF-A0A2E1WYM4-F1
#
_entry.id   AF-A0A2E1WYM4-F1
#
_cell.length_a   1.000
_cell.length_b   1.000
_cell.length_c   1.000
_cell.angle_alpha   90.00
_cell.angle_beta   90.00
_cell.angle_gamma   90.00
#
_symmetry.space_group_name_H-M   'P 1'
#
loop_
_entity.id
_entity.type
_entity.pdbx_description
1 polymer ?
#
loop_
_entity_poly.entity_id
_entity_poly.type
_entity_poly.pdbx_seq_one_letter_code
_entity_poly.pdbx_strand_id
1 'polypeptide(L)'
;MFLIYFIILFSSLLSQITHCPTEELILNNRSLYSIGDTLSIEDQNILFPVCNGSGEYNTGDFFSFSDLNGSQNGGDYKLTIISMNATW
;
A
#
# COMPACT_ATOMS: atom_id res chain seq x y z
N MET A 1 -5.17 37.92 3.36
CA MET A 1 -6.04 36.75 3.63
C MET A 1 -6.00 35.72 2.49
N PHE A 2 -6.11 36.12 1.21
CA PHE A 2 -5.97 35.22 0.06
C PHE A 2 -4.59 34.53 -0.05
N LEU A 3 -3.51 35.21 0.31
CA LEU A 3 -2.15 34.68 0.19
C LEU A 3 -1.86 33.52 1.16
N ILE A 4 -2.46 33.54 2.35
CA ILE A 4 -2.32 32.48 3.37
C ILE A 4 -3.11 31.24 2.96
N TYR A 5 -4.30 31.42 2.39
CA TYR A 5 -5.11 30.32 1.85
C TYR A 5 -4.39 29.58 0.72
N PHE A 6 -3.70 30.31 -0.15
CA PHE A 6 -2.92 29.73 -1.25
C PHE A 6 -1.71 28.91 -0.75
N ILE A 7 -1.05 29.36 0.33
CA ILE A 7 0.06 28.62 0.96
C ILE A 7 -0.42 27.31 1.59
N ILE A 8 -1.59 27.29 2.24
CA ILE A 8 -2.16 26.09 2.87
C ILE A 8 -2.61 25.06 1.81
N LEU A 9 -3.11 25.51 0.66
CA LEU A 9 -3.51 24.63 -0.44
C LEU A 9 -2.32 23.98 -1.18
N PHE A 10 -1.19 24.68 -1.23
CA PHE A 10 0.00 24.20 -1.94
C PHE A 10 0.82 23.21 -1.09
N SER A 11 0.83 23.37 0.24
CA SER A 11 1.56 22.46 1.14
C SER A 11 0.95 21.06 1.22
N SER A 12 -0.38 20.92 1.10
CA SER A 12 -1.04 19.61 1.07
C SER A 12 -0.71 18.80 -0.18
N LEU A 13 -0.40 19.45 -1.29
CA LEU A 13 -0.06 18.79 -2.56
C LEU A 13 1.36 18.22 -2.58
N LEU A 14 2.29 18.80 -1.80
CA LEU A 14 3.70 18.36 -1.80
C LEU A 14 3.99 17.22 -0.82
N SER A 15 3.18 17.03 0.22
CA SER A 15 3.43 16.05 1.30
C SER A 15 3.32 14.58 0.85
N GLN A 16 2.64 14.29 -0.26
CA GLN A 16 2.35 12.92 -0.68
C GLN A 16 3.41 12.34 -1.65
N ILE A 17 4.16 13.22 -2.32
CA ILE A 17 5.12 12.82 -3.38
C ILE A 17 6.36 12.14 -2.80
N THR A 18 6.77 12.47 -1.58
CA THR A 18 8.00 11.94 -0.97
C THR A 18 7.88 10.51 -0.46
N HIS A 19 6.67 10.07 -0.11
CA HIS A 19 6.45 8.76 0.52
C HIS A 19 5.91 7.70 -0.44
N CYS A 20 5.24 8.13 -1.51
CA CYS A 20 4.82 7.24 -2.58
C CYS A 20 5.27 7.79 -3.92
N PRO A 21 6.58 7.70 -4.23
CA PRO A 21 7.00 7.81 -5.60
C PRO A 21 6.27 6.72 -6.39
N THR A 22 5.63 7.10 -7.50
CA THR A 22 5.15 6.13 -8.48
C THR A 22 6.37 5.56 -9.19
N GLU A 23 7.12 4.71 -8.50
CA GLU A 23 8.12 3.88 -9.18
C GLU A 23 7.35 2.90 -10.04
N GLU A 24 7.54 3.02 -11.36
CA GLU A 24 7.20 1.97 -12.30
C GLU A 24 8.06 0.74 -12.00
N LEU A 25 7.72 0.00 -10.97
CA LEU A 25 8.16 -1.38 -10.82
C LEU A 25 7.42 -2.20 -11.87
N ILE A 26 7.90 -2.08 -13.12
CA ILE A 26 7.59 -3.00 -14.19
C ILE A 26 8.21 -4.34 -13.80
N LEU A 27 7.45 -5.12 -13.01
CA LEU A 27 7.68 -6.55 -12.94
C LEU A 27 7.18 -7.12 -14.26
N ASN A 28 8.14 -7.49 -15.10
CA ASN A 28 7.93 -8.12 -16.41
C ASN A 28 6.81 -9.19 -16.35
N ASN A 29 5.64 -8.79 -16.83
CA ASN A 29 4.53 -9.57 -17.36
C ASN A 29 4.52 -11.07 -16.98
N ARG A 30 3.97 -11.41 -15.80
CA ARG A 30 3.45 -12.77 -15.51
C ARG A 30 2.25 -12.70 -14.58
N SER A 31 1.14 -13.32 -14.97
CA SER A 31 0.15 -13.80 -14.00
C SER A 31 0.72 -15.04 -13.31
N LEU A 32 1.26 -14.88 -12.10
CA LEU A 32 1.78 -15.99 -11.30
C LEU A 32 0.68 -16.83 -10.62
N TYR A 33 -0.51 -16.23 -10.46
CA TYR A 33 -1.62 -16.79 -9.71
C TYR A 33 -2.89 -16.89 -10.56
N SER A 34 -3.67 -17.94 -10.32
CA SER A 34 -4.99 -18.22 -10.89
C SER A 34 -6.08 -18.17 -9.81
N ILE A 35 -7.34 -18.20 -10.24
CA ILE A 35 -8.49 -18.22 -9.33
C ILE A 35 -8.40 -19.46 -8.43
N GLY A 36 -8.40 -19.24 -7.12
CA GLY A 36 -8.28 -20.29 -6.10
C GLY A 36 -6.88 -20.46 -5.53
N ASP A 37 -5.86 -19.84 -6.13
CA ASP A 37 -4.51 -19.87 -5.56
C ASP A 37 -4.41 -18.96 -4.32
N THR A 38 -3.44 -19.29 -3.45
CA THR A 38 -3.09 -18.52 -2.27
C THR A 38 -1.74 -17.83 -2.45
N LEU A 39 -1.58 -16.63 -1.90
CA LEU A 39 -0.31 -15.89 -1.94
C LEU A 39 0.81 -16.66 -1.22
N SER A 40 1.96 -16.81 -1.87
CA SER A 40 3.16 -17.40 -1.26
C SER A 40 3.64 -16.61 -0.04
N ILE A 41 4.47 -17.22 0.82
CA ILE A 41 5.01 -16.49 1.98
C ILE A 41 6.01 -15.42 1.54
N GLU A 42 6.77 -15.70 0.48
CA GLU A 42 7.70 -14.76 -0.12
C GLU A 42 6.96 -13.51 -0.61
N ASP A 43 5.84 -13.69 -1.32
CA ASP A 43 5.05 -12.56 -1.83
C ASP A 43 4.26 -11.84 -0.72
N GLN A 44 3.89 -12.54 0.35
CA GLN A 44 3.28 -11.90 1.52
C GLN A 44 4.22 -10.90 2.20
N ASN A 45 5.52 -11.15 2.18
CA ASN A 45 6.54 -10.32 2.82
C ASN A 45 7.04 -9.16 1.93
N ILE A 46 6.43 -8.95 0.75
CA ILE A 46 6.73 -7.77 -0.07
C ILE A 46 6.30 -6.51 0.69
N LEU A 47 7.20 -5.53 0.73
CA LEU A 47 6.99 -4.25 1.41
C LEU A 47 6.39 -3.23 0.43
N PHE A 48 5.24 -2.68 0.80
CA PHE A 48 4.55 -1.61 0.10
C PHE A 48 4.61 -0.33 0.92
N PRO A 49 4.96 0.82 0.34
CA PRO A 49 4.97 2.08 1.08
C PRO A 49 3.55 2.53 1.45
N VAL A 50 3.35 2.98 2.69
CA VAL A 50 2.08 3.53 3.15
C VAL A 50 1.99 5.01 2.78
N CYS A 51 1.18 5.32 1.77
CA CYS A 51 0.99 6.69 1.28
C CYS A 51 0.05 7.53 2.15
N ASN A 52 -0.92 6.85 2.77
CA ASN A 52 -1.95 7.47 3.60
C ASN A 52 -2.10 6.62 4.86
N GLY A 53 -1.37 7.00 5.91
CA GLY A 53 -1.41 6.32 7.20
C GLY A 53 -2.81 6.30 7.80
N SER A 54 -3.16 5.17 8.41
CA SER A 54 -4.41 4.96 9.15
C SER A 54 -4.24 3.79 10.11
N GLY A 55 -4.94 3.85 11.24
CA GLY A 55 -4.86 2.82 12.27
C GLY A 55 -3.45 2.75 12.88
N GLU A 56 -2.79 1.60 12.72
CA GLU A 56 -1.44 1.33 13.26
C GLU A 56 -0.30 1.76 12.33
N TYR A 57 -0.61 2.20 11.10
CA TYR A 57 0.39 2.66 10.13
C TYR A 57 0.37 4.18 9.98
N ASN A 58 1.55 4.78 9.96
CA ASN A 58 1.78 6.17 9.61
C ASN A 58 2.22 6.30 8.14
N THR A 59 2.05 7.50 7.58
CA THR A 59 2.59 7.79 6.26
C THR A 59 4.11 7.65 6.25
N GLY A 60 4.63 6.87 5.30
CA GLY A 60 6.06 6.54 5.21
C GLY A 60 6.45 5.23 5.89
N ASP A 61 5.52 4.57 6.60
CA ASP A 61 5.73 3.20 7.05
C ASP A 61 5.68 2.23 5.86
N PHE A 62 6.05 0.97 6.12
CA PHE A 62 5.90 -0.13 5.17
C PHE A 62 4.81 -1.08 5.63
N PHE A 63 3.97 -1.49 4.69
CA PHE A 63 2.93 -2.48 4.83
C PHE A 63 3.34 -3.76 4.10
N SER A 64 3.01 -4.92 4.66
CA SER A 64 3.13 -6.22 3.98
C SER A 64 1.86 -7.04 4.18
N PHE A 65 1.58 -7.98 3.27
CA PHE A 65 0.40 -8.85 3.43
C PHE A 65 0.57 -9.83 4.60
N SER A 66 1.80 -10.11 5.05
CA SER A 66 2.04 -10.92 6.26
C SER A 66 1.54 -10.24 7.53
N ASP A 67 1.45 -8.90 7.56
CA ASP A 67 0.84 -8.17 8.68
C ASP A 67 -0.65 -8.53 8.88
N LEU A 68 -1.32 -8.93 7.80
CA LEU A 68 -2.72 -9.37 7.79
C LEU A 68 -2.88 -10.88 7.97
N ASN A 69 -1.77 -11.63 8.01
CA ASN A 69 -1.80 -13.07 8.17
C ASN A 69 -1.95 -13.46 9.64
N GLY A 70 -3.17 -13.84 10.01
CA GLY A 70 -3.55 -14.31 11.35
C GLY A 70 -2.64 -15.42 11.92
N SER A 71 -2.08 -16.26 11.06
CA SER A 71 -1.16 -17.34 11.49
C SER A 71 0.23 -16.85 11.88
N GLN A 72 0.61 -15.64 11.45
CA GLN A 72 1.93 -15.04 11.70
C GLN A 72 1.89 -13.91 12.72
N ASN A 73 0.74 -13.23 12.86
CA ASN A 73 0.57 -12.09 13.77
C ASN A 73 0.04 -12.47 15.18
N GLY A 74 0.17 -13.73 15.59
CA GLY A 74 -0.24 -14.19 16.92
C GLY A 74 -1.72 -14.60 17.06
N GLY A 75 -2.42 -14.83 15.95
CA GLY A 75 -3.78 -15.37 15.93
C GLY A 75 -4.88 -14.33 15.68
N ASP A 76 -4.54 -13.10 15.26
CA ASP A 76 -5.52 -12.07 14.94
C ASP A 76 -5.91 -12.13 13.45
N TYR A 77 -6.96 -12.90 13.16
CA TYR A 77 -7.45 -13.11 11.80
C TYR A 77 -8.37 -11.97 11.35
N LYS A 78 -7.95 -11.25 10.30
CA LYS A 78 -8.71 -10.15 9.69
C LYS A 78 -9.20 -10.54 8.29
N LEU A 79 -10.44 -10.17 7.96
CA LEU A 79 -10.96 -10.24 6.59
C LEU A 79 -10.58 -8.95 5.86
N THR A 80 -9.80 -9.07 4.79
CA THR A 80 -9.37 -7.93 3.97
C THR A 80 -9.93 -8.06 2.56
N ILE A 81 -10.49 -6.97 2.03
CA ILE A 81 -11.01 -6.89 0.65
C ILE A 81 -10.09 -5.98 -0.13
N ILE A 82 -9.46 -6.51 -1.18
CA ILE A 82 -8.56 -5.76 -2.06
C ILE A 82 -9.28 -5.52 -3.39
N SER A 83 -9.48 -4.25 -3.73
CA SER A 83 -9.99 -3.88 -5.04
C SER A 83 -8.81 -3.67 -5.99
N MET A 84 -8.69 -4.50 -7.01
CA MET A 84 -7.67 -4.38 -8.04
C MET A 84 -8.33 -3.88 -9.33
N ASN A 85 -7.79 -2.81 -9.92
CA ASN A 85 -8.17 -2.39 -11.26
C ASN A 85 -7.09 -2.87 -12.24
N ALA A 86 -7.43 -3.84 -13.07
CA ALA A 86 -6.51 -4.36 -14.08
C ALA A 86 -6.86 -3.77 -15.45
N THR A 87 -5.90 -3.15 -16.12
CA THR A 87 -5.99 -2.82 -17.55
C THR A 87 -5.43 -3.99 -18.36
N TRP A 88 -6.19 -4.44 -19.37
CA TRP A 88 -5.77 -5.46 -20.32
C TRP A 88 -5.06 -4.85 -21.53
#